data_AF-A0A239R4C5-F1
#
_entry.id   AF-A0A239R4C5-F1
#
_cell.length_a   1.000
_cell.length_b   1.000
_cell.length_c   1.000
_cell.angle_alpha   90.00
_cell.angle_beta   90.00
_cell.angle_gamma   90.00
#
_symmetry.space_group_name_H-M   'P 1'
#
loop_
_entity.id
_entity.type
_entity.pdbx_description
1 polymer ?
#
loop_
_entity_poly.entity_id
_entity_poly.type
_entity_poly.pdbx_seq_one_letter_code
_entity_poly.pdbx_strand_id
1 'polypeptide(L)'
;MNGKELNDLFKGLKEQGWNPQLCDTPIPVSLATAQCGIPTEMGDEYIDDYILLPKALVGNQPEMLIPAKGDSMRDAGYEEGDLLRVRFGMMPRDNDNVLARIDDTFTVKTLFTDEDGVRWLVPQNEKYDAIQITEEMDVSILGVVVYVEKMSTRASSRALLTSIRRTKNKQRKAIRLSEDEVNKRIVEVSSMVKHARQWYAVYRAMADYEVAQGGISEFCERIRRLLPEHEHLPEQKELSRMAVQSFAKPVAMWQMDNAPVGGSRYRDYLNIALAMGNLLGSHDAPKTPTQN
;
A
#
# COMPACT_ATOMS: atom_id res chain seq x y z
N MET A 1 30.26 5.28 -36.95
CA MET A 1 31.62 5.49 -36.40
C MET A 1 32.51 4.37 -36.90
N ASN A 2 33.68 4.69 -37.44
CA ASN A 2 34.70 3.68 -37.72
C ASN A 2 35.44 3.30 -36.41
N GLY A 3 36.23 2.22 -36.45
CA GLY A 3 36.94 1.73 -35.25
C GLY A 3 37.94 2.74 -34.65
N LYS A 4 38.46 3.68 -35.45
CA LYS A 4 39.37 4.72 -34.98
C LYS A 4 38.63 5.82 -34.22
N GLU A 5 37.53 6.31 -34.77
CA GLU A 5 36.66 7.30 -34.13
C GLU A 5 36.09 6.80 -32.80
N LEU A 6 35.73 5.51 -32.74
CA LEU A 6 35.24 4.87 -31.52
C LEU A 6 36.33 4.81 -30.44
N ASN A 7 37.55 4.46 -30.82
CA ASN A 7 38.70 4.42 -29.90
C ASN A 7 39.06 5.80 -29.35
N ASP A 8 39.05 6.82 -30.21
CA ASP A 8 39.32 8.20 -29.80
C ASP A 8 38.24 8.71 -28.83
N LEU A 9 36.96 8.38 -29.07
CA LEU A 9 35.86 8.67 -28.14
C LEU A 9 36.06 7.98 -26.78
N PHE A 10 36.34 6.67 -26.77
CA PHE A 10 36.56 5.92 -25.54
C PHE A 10 37.76 6.44 -24.75
N LYS A 11 38.82 6.86 -25.46
CA LYS A 11 39.99 7.49 -24.84
C LYS A 11 39.63 8.82 -24.18
N GLY A 12 38.91 9.70 -24.87
CA GLY A 12 38.46 10.97 -24.30
C GLY A 12 37.55 10.81 -23.08
N LEU A 13 36.64 9.83 -23.11
CA LEU A 13 35.81 9.48 -21.96
C LEU A 13 36.63 8.99 -20.76
N LYS A 14 37.65 8.14 -20.99
CA LYS A 14 38.56 7.66 -19.94
C LYS A 14 39.40 8.78 -19.32
N GLU A 15 39.90 9.71 -20.13
CA GLU A 15 40.64 10.89 -19.66
C GLU A 15 39.77 11.79 -18.75
N GLN A 16 38.46 11.79 -18.97
CA GLN A 16 37.47 12.48 -18.13
C GLN A 16 37.01 11.66 -16.90
N GLY A 17 37.62 10.49 -16.66
CA GLY A 17 37.29 9.64 -15.51
C GLY A 17 36.10 8.70 -15.72
N TRP A 18 35.55 8.61 -16.93
CA TRP A 18 34.49 7.64 -17.25
C TRP A 18 35.08 6.27 -17.55
N ASN A 19 34.31 5.21 -17.31
CA ASN A 19 34.67 3.83 -17.67
C ASN A 19 33.76 3.30 -18.79
N PRO A 20 33.93 3.76 -20.05
CA PRO A 20 33.09 3.32 -21.15
C PRO A 20 33.37 1.85 -21.48
N GLN A 21 32.31 1.06 -21.65
CA GLN A 21 32.38 -0.32 -22.09
C GLN A 21 31.60 -0.48 -23.39
N LEU A 22 32.11 -1.32 -24.29
CA LEU A 22 31.45 -1.61 -25.56
C LEU A 22 30.40 -2.70 -25.36
N CYS A 23 29.19 -2.48 -25.86
CA CYS A 23 28.15 -3.50 -25.92
C CYS A 23 28.35 -4.34 -27.19
N ASP A 24 29.13 -5.42 -27.09
CA ASP A 24 29.51 -6.27 -28.23
C ASP A 24 29.25 -7.77 -28.00
N THR A 25 28.77 -8.13 -26.80
CA THR A 25 28.52 -9.52 -26.44
C THR A 25 27.03 -9.83 -26.59
N PRO A 26 26.63 -10.69 -27.54
CA PRO A 26 25.22 -11.00 -27.77
C PRO A 26 24.67 -11.94 -26.69
N ILE A 27 23.51 -11.57 -26.15
CA ILE A 27 22.71 -12.40 -25.24
C ILE A 27 21.36 -12.66 -25.90
N PRO A 28 20.94 -13.93 -26.06
CA PRO A 28 19.67 -14.26 -26.69
C PRO A 28 18.50 -13.77 -25.83
N VAL A 29 17.46 -13.27 -26.51
CA VAL A 29 16.17 -12.93 -25.94
C VAL A 29 15.19 -14.04 -26.29
N SER A 30 14.51 -14.57 -25.27
CA SER A 30 13.49 -15.58 -25.49
C SER A 30 12.22 -14.96 -26.10
N LEU A 31 11.67 -15.61 -27.13
CA LEU A 31 10.33 -15.37 -27.66
C LEU A 31 9.25 -15.62 -26.61
N ALA A 32 9.52 -16.52 -25.68
CA ALA A 32 8.53 -16.95 -24.74
C ALA A 32 8.79 -16.34 -23.36
N THR A 33 7.69 -16.07 -22.66
CA THR A 33 7.69 -15.23 -21.46
C THR A 33 7.67 -16.11 -20.23
N ALA A 34 8.43 -15.75 -19.20
CA ALA A 34 8.26 -16.40 -17.90
C ALA A 34 7.09 -15.77 -17.17
N GLN A 35 6.04 -16.56 -16.93
CA GLN A 35 4.95 -16.14 -16.09
C GLN A 35 5.46 -16.02 -14.66
N CYS A 36 5.49 -14.81 -14.14
CA CYS A 36 5.57 -14.63 -12.70
C CYS A 36 4.33 -15.29 -12.04
N GLY A 37 3.20 -15.47 -12.74
CA GLY A 37 2.01 -16.17 -12.22
C GLY A 37 2.00 -17.70 -12.38
N ILE A 38 0.85 -18.20 -12.86
CA ILE A 38 0.59 -19.62 -13.19
C ILE A 38 1.48 -20.00 -14.37
N PRO A 39 2.19 -21.14 -14.29
CA PRO A 39 3.23 -21.42 -15.27
C PRO A 39 2.67 -21.66 -16.71
N THR A 40 3.47 -21.49 -17.79
CA THR A 40 3.12 -21.85 -19.20
C THR A 40 4.26 -22.53 -20.01
N GLU A 41 3.98 -23.35 -21.04
CA GLU A 41 4.96 -24.17 -21.81
C GLU A 41 6.01 -23.38 -22.64
N MET A 42 7.27 -23.87 -22.72
CA MET A 42 8.34 -23.38 -23.64
C MET A 42 9.31 -24.50 -24.10
N GLY A 43 9.96 -24.33 -25.26
CA GLY A 43 10.96 -25.23 -25.87
C GLY A 43 12.17 -24.51 -26.52
N ASP A 44 12.90 -25.15 -27.44
CA ASP A 44 14.13 -24.61 -28.06
C ASP A 44 13.91 -23.66 -29.25
N GLU A 45 12.73 -23.66 -29.88
CA GLU A 45 12.38 -22.80 -31.04
C GLU A 45 12.12 -21.32 -30.67
N TYR A 46 12.43 -20.91 -29.44
CA TYR A 46 11.93 -19.68 -28.84
C TYR A 46 13.01 -18.61 -28.64
N ILE A 47 13.92 -18.42 -29.60
CA ILE A 47 14.85 -17.27 -29.61
C ILE A 47 14.31 -16.24 -30.61
N ASP A 48 14.04 -15.01 -30.16
CA ASP A 48 13.48 -13.93 -30.98
C ASP A 48 14.59 -13.09 -31.62
N ASP A 49 15.48 -12.60 -30.75
CA ASP A 49 16.50 -11.61 -31.09
C ASP A 49 17.69 -11.71 -30.12
N TYR A 50 18.70 -10.86 -30.30
CA TYR A 50 19.86 -10.73 -29.41
C TYR A 50 20.01 -9.29 -28.93
N ILE A 51 20.27 -9.13 -27.62
CA ILE A 51 20.69 -7.85 -27.05
C ILE A 51 22.19 -7.88 -26.80
N LEU A 52 22.89 -6.84 -27.26
CA LEU A 52 24.32 -6.69 -27.00
C LEU A 52 24.54 -6.05 -25.63
N LEU A 53 25.27 -6.74 -24.77
CA LEU A 53 25.71 -6.24 -23.48
C LEU A 53 27.24 -6.08 -23.44
N PRO A 54 27.76 -5.25 -22.53
CA PRO A 54 29.19 -5.22 -22.26
C PRO A 54 29.70 -6.57 -21.78
N LYS A 55 30.82 -7.03 -22.35
CA LYS A 55 31.45 -8.30 -21.99
C LYS A 55 31.68 -8.46 -20.49
N ALA A 56 31.99 -7.37 -19.77
CA ALA A 56 32.23 -7.42 -18.33
C ALA A 56 30.96 -7.69 -17.51
N LEU A 57 29.78 -7.45 -18.07
CA LEU A 57 28.50 -7.75 -17.43
C LEU A 57 28.08 -9.20 -17.67
N VAL A 58 28.55 -9.85 -18.74
CA VAL A 58 28.19 -11.22 -19.12
C VAL A 58 29.09 -12.22 -18.40
N GLY A 59 28.50 -13.21 -17.72
CA GLY A 59 29.25 -14.27 -17.05
C GLY A 59 29.81 -15.32 -18.02
N ASN A 60 30.58 -16.27 -17.49
CA ASN A 60 31.11 -17.39 -18.27
C ASN A 60 30.10 -18.54 -18.45
N GLN A 61 28.94 -18.47 -17.80
CA GLN A 61 27.88 -19.46 -17.93
C GLN A 61 26.85 -19.00 -18.98
N PRO A 62 26.07 -19.91 -19.57
CA PRO A 62 25.00 -19.54 -20.49
C PRO A 62 24.00 -18.60 -19.80
N GLU A 63 23.65 -17.51 -20.47
CA GLU A 63 22.68 -16.52 -20.01
C GLU A 63 21.63 -16.24 -21.10
N MET A 64 20.39 -15.98 -20.70
CA MET A 64 19.30 -15.59 -21.60
C MET A 64 18.45 -14.51 -20.96
N LEU A 65 17.93 -13.60 -21.77
CA LEU A 65 16.94 -12.61 -21.36
C LEU A 65 15.55 -13.19 -21.57
N ILE A 66 14.74 -13.21 -20.52
CA ILE A 66 13.37 -13.73 -20.54
C ILE A 66 12.42 -12.61 -20.16
N PRO A 67 11.44 -12.25 -21.02
CA PRO A 67 10.45 -11.24 -20.67
C PRO A 67 9.58 -11.70 -19.48
N ALA A 68 9.48 -10.84 -18.46
CA ALA A 68 8.61 -11.04 -17.32
C ALA A 68 7.15 -10.82 -17.73
N LYS A 69 6.26 -11.71 -17.28
CA LYS A 69 4.81 -11.59 -17.49
C LYS A 69 4.04 -11.73 -16.17
N GLY A 70 3.09 -10.83 -15.91
CA GLY A 70 2.29 -10.79 -14.68
C GLY A 70 2.96 -10.04 -13.51
N ASP A 71 2.30 -10.00 -12.34
CA ASP A 71 2.69 -9.17 -11.19
C ASP A 71 3.11 -9.94 -9.94
N SER A 72 3.31 -11.26 -9.97
CA SER A 72 3.60 -12.04 -8.75
C SER A 72 4.95 -11.70 -8.08
N MET A 73 5.90 -11.17 -8.84
CA MET A 73 7.24 -10.81 -8.35
C MET A 73 7.35 -9.29 -8.13
N ARG A 74 6.21 -8.60 -8.00
CA ARG A 74 6.14 -7.13 -7.87
C ARG A 74 6.99 -6.60 -6.73
N ASP A 75 6.96 -7.24 -5.57
CA ASP A 75 7.64 -6.77 -4.37
C ASP A 75 9.16 -7.10 -4.42
N ALA A 76 9.60 -7.98 -5.33
CA ALA A 76 11.00 -8.11 -5.76
C ALA A 76 11.41 -7.02 -6.77
N GLY A 77 10.48 -6.13 -7.13
CA GLY A 77 10.70 -5.05 -8.06
C GLY A 77 10.58 -5.48 -9.53
N TYR A 78 9.94 -6.60 -9.85
CA TYR A 78 9.75 -7.04 -11.24
C TYR A 78 8.41 -6.51 -11.76
N GLU A 79 8.43 -5.96 -12.97
CA GLU A 79 7.23 -5.46 -13.67
C GLU A 79 7.05 -6.23 -14.98
N GLU A 80 5.80 -6.32 -15.44
CA GLU A 80 5.49 -6.93 -16.73
C GLU A 80 6.20 -6.18 -17.86
N GLY A 81 6.90 -6.93 -18.72
CA GLY A 81 7.73 -6.40 -19.80
C GLY A 81 9.20 -6.15 -19.44
N ASP A 82 9.60 -6.27 -18.17
CA ASP A 82 11.02 -6.29 -17.82
C ASP A 82 11.72 -7.51 -18.43
N LEU A 83 13.01 -7.38 -18.78
CA LEU A 83 13.80 -8.54 -19.20
C LEU A 83 14.59 -9.10 -18.03
N LEU A 84 14.28 -10.34 -17.65
CA LEU A 84 14.96 -11.08 -16.60
C LEU A 84 16.17 -11.78 -17.20
N ARG A 85 17.37 -11.42 -16.74
CA ARG A 85 18.60 -12.08 -17.18
C ARG A 85 18.84 -13.32 -16.34
N VAL A 86 18.59 -14.49 -16.93
CA VAL A 86 18.68 -15.79 -16.26
C VAL A 86 20.01 -16.44 -16.63
N ARG A 87 20.75 -16.90 -15.61
CA ARG A 87 21.98 -17.67 -15.75
C ARG A 87 21.72 -19.15 -15.51
N PHE A 88 22.07 -19.99 -16.47
CA PHE A 88 21.91 -21.44 -16.41
C PHE A 88 23.16 -22.12 -15.84
N GLY A 89 22.97 -23.27 -15.19
CA GLY A 89 24.07 -24.04 -14.59
C GLY A 89 24.67 -23.42 -13.32
N MET A 90 24.08 -22.34 -12.80
CA MET A 90 24.39 -21.81 -11.48
C MET A 90 23.57 -22.57 -10.44
N MET A 91 24.21 -23.06 -9.37
CA MET A 91 23.50 -23.74 -8.28
C MET A 91 22.64 -22.71 -7.51
N PRO A 92 21.30 -22.86 -7.49
CA PRO A 92 20.43 -21.91 -6.81
C PRO A 92 20.61 -22.01 -5.29
N ARG A 93 20.53 -20.86 -4.63
CA ARG A 93 20.56 -20.73 -3.17
C ARG A 93 19.21 -20.25 -2.64
N ASP A 94 18.97 -20.47 -1.36
CA ASP A 94 17.80 -19.87 -0.72
C ASP A 94 17.83 -18.35 -0.88
N ASN A 95 16.66 -17.79 -1.13
CA ASN A 95 16.38 -16.39 -1.48
C ASN A 95 16.79 -15.97 -2.90
N ASP A 96 17.34 -16.88 -3.72
CA ASP A 96 17.54 -16.59 -5.14
C ASP A 96 16.19 -16.57 -5.88
N ASN A 97 16.04 -15.61 -6.80
CA ASN A 97 14.94 -15.63 -7.76
C ASN A 97 15.30 -16.60 -8.88
N VAL A 98 14.53 -17.67 -9.03
CA VAL A 98 14.83 -18.78 -9.93
C VAL A 98 13.81 -18.88 -11.06
N LEU A 99 14.28 -19.27 -12.24
CA LEU A 99 13.43 -19.79 -13.31
C LEU A 99 13.20 -21.28 -13.04
N ALA A 100 11.96 -21.64 -12.76
CA ALA A 100 11.53 -23.00 -12.52
C ALA A 100 10.57 -23.46 -13.64
N ARG A 101 10.67 -24.73 -14.03
CA ARG A 101 9.66 -25.42 -14.83
C ARG A 101 8.89 -26.36 -13.92
N ILE A 102 7.56 -26.30 -13.95
CA ILE A 102 6.61 -27.11 -13.19
C ILE A 102 5.64 -27.69 -14.22
N ASP A 103 5.50 -29.01 -14.36
CA ASP A 103 4.54 -29.64 -15.28
C ASP A 103 4.58 -29.02 -16.71
N ASP A 104 5.78 -28.99 -17.29
CA ASP A 104 6.13 -28.35 -18.58
C ASP A 104 6.00 -26.84 -18.67
N THR A 105 5.64 -26.20 -17.58
CA THR A 105 5.28 -24.80 -17.58
C THR A 105 6.28 -23.93 -16.79
N PHE A 106 6.62 -22.73 -17.27
CA PHE A 106 7.72 -21.91 -16.75
C PHE A 106 7.24 -20.78 -15.84
N THR A 107 7.93 -20.60 -14.73
CA THR A 107 7.67 -19.52 -13.77
C THR A 107 8.92 -18.96 -13.13
N VAL A 108 8.85 -17.71 -12.68
CA VAL A 108 9.88 -17.10 -11.82
C VAL A 108 9.32 -16.87 -10.43
N LYS A 109 10.03 -17.39 -9.43
CA LYS A 109 9.70 -17.34 -8.00
C LYS A 109 10.97 -17.25 -7.17
N THR A 110 10.87 -16.85 -5.90
CA THR A 110 11.97 -16.95 -4.95
C THR A 110 12.05 -18.37 -4.42
N LEU A 111 13.22 -19.01 -4.53
CA LEU A 111 13.47 -20.31 -3.90
C LEU A 111 13.68 -20.10 -2.40
N PHE A 112 13.01 -20.87 -1.56
CA PHE A 112 13.15 -20.79 -0.11
C PHE A 112 13.02 -22.18 0.53
N THR A 113 13.82 -22.45 1.56
CA THR A 113 13.70 -23.65 2.39
C THR A 113 13.22 -23.22 3.78
N ASP A 114 12.12 -23.81 4.26
CA ASP A 114 11.56 -23.46 5.57
C ASP A 114 12.27 -24.18 6.73
N GLU A 115 11.79 -23.91 7.96
CA GLU A 115 12.33 -24.49 9.20
C GLU A 115 12.19 -26.02 9.28
N ASP A 116 11.21 -26.59 8.56
CA ASP A 116 10.96 -28.03 8.47
C ASP A 116 11.80 -28.69 7.35
N GLY A 117 12.60 -27.91 6.62
CA GLY A 117 13.44 -28.39 5.52
C GLY A 117 12.69 -28.56 4.19
N VAL A 118 11.44 -28.07 4.11
CA VAL A 118 10.62 -28.14 2.90
C VAL A 118 11.02 -27.01 1.97
N ARG A 119 11.11 -27.31 0.67
CA ARG A 119 11.43 -26.32 -0.37
C ARG A 119 10.16 -25.72 -0.98
N TRP A 120 10.24 -24.42 -1.23
CA TRP A 120 9.14 -23.59 -1.70
C TRP A 120 9.56 -22.72 -2.88
N LEU A 121 8.62 -22.46 -3.77
CA LEU A 121 8.67 -21.40 -4.77
C LEU A 121 7.71 -20.30 -4.33
N VAL A 122 8.29 -19.23 -3.77
CA VAL A 122 7.56 -18.15 -3.10
C VAL A 122 7.36 -16.97 -4.05
N PRO A 123 6.13 -16.52 -4.31
CA PRO A 123 5.89 -15.27 -5.02
C PRO A 123 6.21 -14.07 -4.13
N GLN A 124 6.70 -12.99 -4.73
CA GLN A 124 6.93 -11.72 -4.06
C GLN A 124 5.74 -10.78 -4.29
N ASN A 125 4.54 -11.25 -3.93
CA ASN A 125 3.28 -10.51 -3.99
C ASN A 125 2.21 -11.28 -3.20
N GLU A 126 1.68 -10.66 -2.15
CA GLU A 126 0.67 -11.23 -1.23
C GLU A 126 -0.61 -11.77 -1.88
N LYS A 127 -0.88 -11.45 -3.15
CA LYS A 127 -2.02 -11.98 -3.89
C LYS A 127 -1.85 -13.42 -4.37
N TYR A 128 -0.64 -13.97 -4.30
CA TYR A 128 -0.29 -15.26 -4.84
C TYR A 128 0.18 -16.18 -3.72
N ASP A 129 -0.23 -17.44 -3.77
CA ASP A 129 0.18 -18.44 -2.78
C ASP A 129 1.56 -19.02 -3.10
N ALA A 130 2.30 -19.36 -2.05
CA ALA A 130 3.56 -20.09 -2.19
C ALA A 130 3.30 -21.51 -2.70
N ILE A 131 4.20 -22.01 -3.55
CA ILE A 131 4.10 -23.35 -4.13
C ILE A 131 5.07 -24.26 -3.39
N GLN A 132 4.55 -25.26 -2.70
CA GLN A 132 5.35 -26.30 -2.06
C GLN A 132 5.93 -27.23 -3.15
N ILE A 133 7.23 -27.52 -3.11
CA ILE A 133 7.84 -28.51 -3.99
C ILE A 133 7.67 -29.88 -3.35
N THR A 134 6.85 -30.75 -3.94
CA THR A 134 6.64 -32.14 -3.49
C THR A 134 7.32 -33.13 -4.41
N GLU A 135 7.52 -34.37 -3.96
CA GLU A 135 8.13 -35.44 -4.77
C GLU A 135 7.26 -35.87 -5.95
N GLU A 136 5.96 -35.59 -5.92
CA GLU A 136 5.00 -35.95 -6.98
C GLU A 136 4.99 -34.94 -8.13
N MET A 137 5.55 -33.74 -7.93
CA MET A 137 5.58 -32.68 -8.95
C MET A 137 6.83 -32.79 -9.83
N ASP A 138 6.67 -32.63 -11.15
CA ASP A 138 7.82 -32.45 -12.05
C ASP A 138 8.31 -31.01 -11.98
N VAL A 139 9.16 -30.72 -11.00
CA VAL A 139 9.79 -29.41 -10.80
C VAL A 139 11.27 -29.46 -11.15
N SER A 140 11.71 -28.57 -12.04
CA SER A 140 13.13 -28.36 -12.36
C SER A 140 13.51 -26.90 -12.27
N ILE A 141 14.59 -26.60 -11.53
CA ILE A 141 15.19 -25.27 -11.52
C ILE A 141 16.17 -25.18 -12.68
N LEU A 142 15.87 -24.32 -13.64
CA LEU A 142 16.65 -24.18 -14.86
C LEU A 142 17.80 -23.19 -14.70
N GLY A 143 17.54 -22.10 -13.98
CA GLY A 143 18.53 -21.06 -13.79
C GLY A 143 18.13 -20.02 -12.74
N VAL A 144 19.05 -19.10 -12.50
CA VAL A 144 18.90 -18.05 -11.49
C VAL A 144 18.86 -16.68 -12.18
N VAL A 145 17.91 -15.84 -11.78
CA VAL A 145 17.82 -14.45 -12.23
C VAL A 145 18.95 -13.66 -11.58
N VAL A 146 19.87 -13.13 -12.37
CA VAL A 146 21.06 -12.41 -11.91
C VAL A 146 20.93 -10.89 -12.05
N TYR A 147 20.17 -10.43 -13.04
CA TYR A 147 19.90 -9.01 -13.30
C TYR A 147 18.49 -8.84 -13.89
N VAL A 148 17.96 -7.62 -13.78
CA VAL A 148 16.69 -7.22 -14.39
C VAL A 148 16.91 -5.94 -15.19
N GLU A 149 16.71 -6.03 -16.50
CA GLU A 149 16.75 -4.88 -17.39
C GLU A 149 15.37 -4.22 -17.43
N LYS A 150 15.27 -3.02 -16.86
CA LYS A 150 14.03 -2.25 -16.78
C LYS A 150 13.69 -1.63 -18.13
N MET A 151 12.66 -2.14 -18.78
CA MET A 151 12.18 -1.59 -20.06
C MET A 151 11.23 -0.41 -19.87
N SER A 152 10.53 -0.34 -18.74
CA SER A 152 9.73 0.83 -18.39
C SER A 152 10.62 1.99 -17.93
N THR A 153 10.64 3.07 -18.71
CA THR A 153 11.33 4.32 -18.35
C THR A 153 10.49 5.24 -17.46
N ARG A 154 9.24 4.88 -17.18
CA ARG A 154 8.30 5.70 -16.40
C ARG A 154 7.92 5.01 -15.11
N ALA A 155 7.90 5.78 -14.02
CA ALA A 155 7.42 5.29 -12.73
C ALA A 155 5.94 4.86 -12.81
N SER A 156 5.61 3.73 -12.19
CA SER A 156 4.25 3.22 -12.11
C SER A 156 3.30 4.23 -11.44
N SER A 157 2.20 4.58 -12.12
CA SER A 157 1.13 5.43 -11.58
C SER A 157 0.62 4.94 -10.22
N ARG A 158 0.60 3.62 -10.00
CA ARG A 158 0.18 3.01 -8.73
C ARG A 158 1.14 3.35 -7.59
N ALA A 159 2.45 3.26 -7.83
CA ALA A 159 3.47 3.59 -6.84
C ALA A 159 3.39 5.07 -6.46
N LEU A 160 3.25 5.96 -7.45
CA LEU A 160 3.06 7.40 -7.25
C LEU A 160 1.79 7.70 -6.45
N LEU A 161 0.66 7.08 -6.78
CA LEU A 161 -0.60 7.28 -6.05
C LEU A 161 -0.52 6.78 -4.61
N THR A 162 0.19 5.69 -4.36
CA THR A 162 0.36 5.12 -3.02
C THR A 162 1.19 6.05 -2.14
N SER A 163 2.30 6.60 -2.66
CA SER A 163 3.12 7.57 -1.92
C SER A 163 2.36 8.87 -1.64
N ILE A 164 1.61 9.39 -2.63
CA ILE A 164 0.75 10.56 -2.47
C ILE A 164 -0.33 10.32 -1.40
N ARG A 165 -1.02 9.18 -1.44
CA ARG A 165 -2.03 8.81 -0.42
C ARG A 165 -1.43 8.74 0.97
N ARG A 166 -0.25 8.13 1.12
CA ARG A 166 0.48 8.05 2.40
C ARG A 166 0.78 9.45 2.95
N THR A 167 1.28 10.34 2.11
CA THR A 167 1.59 11.72 2.50
C THR A 167 0.33 12.51 2.85
N LYS A 168 -0.75 12.41 2.04
CA LYS A 168 -2.03 13.04 2.35
C LYS A 168 -2.61 12.54 3.67
N ASN A 169 -2.50 11.24 3.97
CA ASN A 169 -2.94 10.67 5.24
C ASN A 169 -2.08 11.16 6.41
N LYS A 170 -0.75 11.28 6.24
CA LYS A 170 0.15 11.85 7.26
C LYS A 170 -0.18 13.32 7.53
N GLN A 171 -0.44 14.10 6.48
CA GLN A 171 -0.87 15.50 6.58
C GLN A 171 -2.22 15.63 7.29
N ARG A 172 -3.22 14.81 6.94
CA ARG A 172 -4.51 14.76 7.65
C ARG A 172 -4.34 14.42 9.14
N LYS A 173 -3.48 13.47 9.48
CA LYS A 173 -3.18 13.13 10.88
C LYS A 173 -2.49 14.27 11.64
N ALA A 174 -1.62 15.04 10.97
CA ALA A 174 -0.92 16.18 11.56
C ALA A 174 -1.81 17.43 11.78
N ILE A 175 -2.95 17.52 11.09
CA ILE A 175 -3.94 18.61 11.23
C ILE A 175 -4.91 18.36 12.41
N ARG A 176 -4.85 17.19 13.07
CA ARG A 176 -5.72 16.91 14.22
C ARG A 176 -5.43 17.91 15.35
N LEU A 177 -6.50 18.54 15.85
CA LEU A 177 -6.47 19.42 17.01
C LEU A 177 -5.76 18.75 18.19
N SER A 178 -4.97 19.52 18.92
CA SER A 178 -4.39 19.06 20.18
C SER A 178 -5.50 18.74 21.20
N GLU A 179 -5.21 17.86 22.16
CA GLU A 179 -6.19 17.50 23.19
C GLU A 179 -6.68 18.73 23.98
N ASP A 180 -5.78 19.67 24.23
CA ASP A 180 -6.07 20.95 24.90
C ASP A 180 -7.02 21.84 24.09
N GLU A 181 -6.86 21.92 22.77
CA GLU A 181 -7.77 22.67 21.90
C GLU A 181 -9.16 22.05 21.87
N VAL A 182 -9.26 20.71 21.84
CA VAL A 182 -10.54 20.00 21.93
C VAL A 182 -11.18 20.27 23.29
N ASN A 183 -10.41 20.24 24.39
CA ASN A 183 -10.90 20.55 25.74
C ASN A 183 -11.46 21.99 25.83
N LYS A 184 -10.78 22.98 25.26
CA LYS A 184 -11.27 24.37 25.21
C LYS A 184 -12.62 24.48 24.50
N ARG A 185 -12.79 23.77 23.38
CA ARG A 185 -14.04 23.77 22.59
C ARG A 185 -15.19 23.08 23.32
N ILE A 186 -14.92 22.02 24.08
CA ILE A 186 -15.90 21.36 24.96
C ILE A 186 -16.40 22.34 26.03
N VAL A 187 -15.49 23.08 26.67
CA VAL A 187 -15.84 24.10 27.67
C VAL A 187 -16.72 25.18 27.04
N GLU A 188 -16.38 25.64 25.84
CA GLU A 188 -17.16 26.65 25.12
C GLU A 188 -18.60 26.19 24.80
N VAL A 189 -18.77 24.98 24.25
CA VAL A 189 -20.10 24.45 23.91
C VAL A 189 -20.94 24.06 25.13
N SER A 190 -20.31 23.85 26.30
CA SER A 190 -21.00 23.41 27.53
C SER A 190 -22.14 24.35 27.94
N SER A 191 -22.01 25.65 27.68
CA SER A 191 -23.04 26.66 27.97
C SER A 191 -24.39 26.40 27.27
N MET A 192 -24.39 25.62 26.19
CA MET A 192 -25.61 25.23 25.46
C MET A 192 -26.28 23.98 26.03
N VAL A 193 -25.59 23.22 26.88
CA VAL A 193 -26.07 21.94 27.42
C VAL A 193 -26.92 22.19 28.66
N LYS A 194 -28.23 21.98 28.53
CA LYS A 194 -29.23 22.19 29.59
C LYS A 194 -29.74 20.88 30.21
N HIS A 195 -29.35 19.73 29.67
CA HIS A 195 -29.74 18.41 30.19
C HIS A 195 -28.62 17.39 29.94
N ALA A 196 -28.44 16.43 30.85
CA ALA A 196 -27.32 15.46 30.80
C ALA A 196 -27.26 14.69 29.47
N ARG A 197 -28.41 14.33 28.89
CA ARG A 197 -28.49 13.61 27.62
C ARG A 197 -28.04 14.41 26.40
N GLN A 198 -28.09 15.74 26.46
CA GLN A 198 -27.65 16.61 25.35
C GLN A 198 -26.14 16.54 25.11
N TRP A 199 -25.36 16.10 26.09
CA TRP A 199 -23.94 15.76 25.89
C TRP A 199 -23.72 14.71 24.78
N TYR A 200 -24.74 13.93 24.42
CA TYR A 200 -24.65 13.00 23.28
C TYR A 200 -24.41 13.74 21.97
N ALA A 201 -24.99 14.93 21.80
CA ALA A 201 -24.77 15.76 20.62
C ALA A 201 -23.31 16.20 20.49
N VAL A 202 -22.69 16.60 21.61
CA VAL A 202 -21.27 16.96 21.68
C VAL A 202 -20.40 15.75 21.38
N TYR A 203 -20.65 14.61 22.02
CA TYR A 203 -19.94 13.35 21.77
C TYR A 203 -20.04 12.93 20.30
N ARG A 204 -21.25 12.96 19.72
CA ARG A 204 -21.46 12.55 18.33
C ARG A 204 -20.72 13.45 17.36
N ALA A 205 -20.76 14.77 17.57
CA ALA A 205 -19.98 15.72 16.77
C ALA A 205 -18.47 15.46 16.90
N MET A 206 -17.97 15.23 18.11
CA MET A 206 -16.56 14.87 18.34
C MET A 206 -16.17 13.56 17.64
N ALA A 207 -17.07 12.58 17.59
CA ALA A 207 -16.84 11.32 16.89
C ALA A 207 -16.83 11.51 15.36
N ASP A 208 -17.66 12.39 14.79
CA ASP A 208 -17.64 12.72 13.36
C ASP A 208 -16.33 13.39 12.91
N TYR A 209 -15.67 14.12 13.80
CA TYR A 209 -14.36 14.74 13.56
C TYR A 209 -13.19 13.87 14.04
N GLU A 210 -13.45 12.64 14.47
CA GLU A 210 -12.45 11.70 15.00
C GLU A 210 -11.61 12.23 16.19
N VAL A 211 -12.18 13.12 17.01
CA VAL A 211 -11.52 13.74 18.19
C VAL A 211 -12.06 13.27 19.54
N ALA A 212 -13.08 12.39 19.54
CA ALA A 212 -13.71 11.93 20.78
C ALA A 212 -12.74 11.20 21.73
N GLN A 213 -11.74 10.50 21.18
CA GLN A 213 -10.78 9.63 21.88
C GLN A 213 -11.47 8.66 22.86
N GLY A 214 -11.75 7.44 22.41
CA GLY A 214 -12.46 6.42 23.21
C GLY A 214 -13.96 6.42 22.97
N GLY A 215 -14.69 5.68 23.81
CA GLY A 215 -16.14 5.54 23.75
C GLY A 215 -16.89 6.54 24.63
N ILE A 216 -18.17 6.27 24.84
CA ILE A 216 -19.06 7.12 25.66
C ILE A 216 -18.57 7.20 27.12
N SER A 217 -17.96 6.13 27.65
CA SER A 217 -17.50 6.10 29.05
C SER A 217 -16.38 7.09 29.29
N GLU A 218 -15.34 7.03 28.45
CA GLU A 218 -14.18 7.91 28.48
C GLU A 218 -14.58 9.36 28.25
N PHE A 219 -15.55 9.59 27.36
CA PHE A 219 -16.14 10.91 27.17
C PHE A 219 -16.82 11.43 28.45
N CYS A 220 -17.62 10.61 29.15
CA CYS A 220 -18.26 11.03 30.41
C CYS A 220 -17.22 11.42 31.47
N GLU A 221 -16.17 10.62 31.63
CA GLU A 221 -15.08 10.90 32.57
C GLU A 221 -14.36 12.20 32.21
N ARG A 222 -14.11 12.43 30.91
CA ARG A 222 -13.52 13.66 30.41
C ARG A 222 -14.37 14.89 30.76
N ILE A 223 -15.69 14.84 30.58
CA ILE A 223 -16.57 15.95 30.95
C ILE A 223 -16.53 16.22 32.46
N ARG A 224 -16.59 15.18 33.31
CA ARG A 224 -16.52 15.36 34.78
C ARG A 224 -15.20 15.97 35.23
N ARG A 225 -14.09 15.63 34.56
CA ARG A 225 -12.76 16.21 34.84
C ARG A 225 -12.69 17.68 34.40
N LEU A 226 -13.23 18.01 33.22
CA LEU A 226 -13.15 19.37 32.66
C LEU A 226 -14.13 20.35 33.29
N LEU A 227 -15.32 19.88 33.66
CA LEU A 227 -16.46 20.71 34.07
C LEU A 227 -17.14 20.12 35.32
N PRO A 228 -16.44 19.96 36.45
CA PRO A 228 -16.96 19.27 37.64
C PRO A 228 -18.21 19.94 38.24
N GLU A 229 -18.33 21.26 38.10
CA GLU A 229 -19.44 22.07 38.64
C GLU A 229 -20.62 22.23 37.66
N HIS A 230 -20.60 21.55 36.50
CA HIS A 230 -21.69 21.68 35.53
C HIS A 230 -22.96 21.00 36.05
N GLU A 231 -24.08 21.74 36.08
CA GLU A 231 -25.36 21.28 36.67
C GLU A 231 -25.85 19.93 36.11
N HIS A 232 -25.58 19.67 34.84
CA HIS A 232 -26.04 18.48 34.12
C HIS A 232 -24.90 17.61 33.59
N LEU A 233 -24.16 16.95 34.49
CA LEU A 233 -23.10 16.01 34.11
C LEU A 233 -23.64 14.78 33.35
N PRO A 234 -22.91 14.26 32.34
CA PRO A 234 -23.35 13.10 31.58
C PRO A 234 -23.20 11.79 32.35
N GLU A 235 -24.07 10.83 32.01
CA GLU A 235 -23.99 9.44 32.46
C GLU A 235 -23.94 8.49 31.26
N GLN A 236 -23.04 7.49 31.33
CA GLN A 236 -22.82 6.54 30.24
C GLN A 236 -24.12 5.85 29.82
N LYS A 237 -24.89 5.34 30.78
CA LYS A 237 -26.15 4.62 30.53
C LYS A 237 -27.19 5.49 29.82
N GLU A 238 -27.23 6.78 30.12
CA GLU A 238 -28.15 7.72 29.48
C GLU A 238 -27.72 8.06 28.06
N LEU A 239 -26.42 8.35 27.87
CA LEU A 239 -25.87 8.66 26.54
C LEU A 239 -25.94 7.46 25.60
N SER A 240 -25.66 6.25 26.07
CA SER A 240 -25.76 5.03 25.25
C SER A 240 -27.17 4.79 24.71
N ARG A 241 -28.23 5.21 25.44
CA ARG A 241 -29.62 5.12 24.97
C ARG A 241 -29.94 6.11 23.86
N MET A 242 -29.17 7.18 23.73
CA MET A 242 -29.32 8.16 22.65
C MET A 242 -28.68 7.66 21.34
N ALA A 243 -27.80 6.66 21.39
CA ALA A 243 -27.08 6.12 20.24
C ALA A 243 -27.93 5.18 19.36
N VAL A 244 -29.11 5.64 18.96
CA VAL A 244 -30.09 4.87 18.20
C VAL A 244 -30.70 5.72 17.08
N GLN A 245 -31.34 5.05 16.11
CA GLN A 245 -32.06 5.68 15.01
C GLN A 245 -31.20 6.75 14.28
N SER A 246 -31.73 7.94 14.04
CA SER A 246 -31.01 9.03 13.39
C SER A 246 -29.75 9.46 14.16
N PHE A 247 -29.76 9.39 15.50
CA PHE A 247 -28.64 9.81 16.33
C PHE A 247 -27.46 8.82 16.34
N ALA A 248 -27.66 7.60 15.84
CA ALA A 248 -26.56 6.66 15.57
C ALA A 248 -25.76 7.05 14.31
N LYS A 249 -26.34 7.88 13.43
CA LYS A 249 -25.71 8.34 12.18
C LYS A 249 -24.87 9.60 12.42
N PRO A 250 -23.98 9.99 11.48
CA PRO A 250 -23.32 11.30 11.50
C PRO A 250 -24.32 12.44 11.63
N VAL A 251 -23.91 13.53 12.29
CA VAL A 251 -24.74 14.73 12.56
C VAL A 251 -25.32 15.30 11.25
N ALA A 252 -24.54 15.29 10.16
CA ALA A 252 -24.99 15.74 8.84
C ALA A 252 -26.15 14.90 8.25
N MET A 253 -26.35 13.68 8.77
CA MET A 253 -27.42 12.77 8.37
C MET A 253 -28.55 12.72 9.42
N TRP A 254 -28.55 13.63 10.40
CA TRP A 254 -29.62 13.70 11.36
C TRP A 254 -30.91 14.19 10.71
N GLN A 255 -32.01 13.49 10.99
CA GLN A 255 -33.34 13.77 10.47
C GLN A 255 -34.35 13.61 11.62
N MET A 256 -35.28 14.57 11.73
CA MET A 256 -36.20 14.68 12.86
C MET A 256 -37.24 13.55 12.89
N ASP A 257 -37.67 13.10 11.72
CA ASP A 257 -38.68 12.05 11.51
C ASP A 257 -38.26 10.69 12.10
N ASN A 258 -36.96 10.44 12.21
CA ASN A 258 -36.39 9.22 12.77
C ASN A 258 -35.44 9.51 13.94
N ALA A 259 -35.68 10.55 14.72
CA ALA A 259 -34.89 10.87 15.90
C ALA A 259 -35.53 10.30 17.19
N PRO A 260 -34.71 9.94 18.20
CA PRO A 260 -35.22 9.46 19.51
C PRO A 260 -35.97 10.54 20.29
N VAL A 261 -35.92 11.79 19.82
CA VAL A 261 -36.63 12.94 20.36
C VAL A 261 -37.23 13.74 19.20
N GLY A 262 -38.45 14.27 19.39
CA GLY A 262 -39.13 15.11 18.39
C GLY A 262 -39.17 16.60 18.74
N GLY A 263 -39.58 17.42 17.77
CA GLY A 263 -39.96 18.83 18.00
C GLY A 263 -38.82 19.76 18.40
N SER A 264 -39.03 20.59 19.42
CA SER A 264 -38.01 21.52 19.93
C SER A 264 -36.76 20.79 20.45
N ARG A 265 -36.94 19.65 21.12
CA ARG A 265 -35.83 18.87 21.67
C ARG A 265 -34.86 18.43 20.56
N TYR A 266 -35.37 17.91 19.44
CA TYR A 266 -34.51 17.55 18.30
C TYR A 266 -33.64 18.73 17.84
N ARG A 267 -34.24 19.92 17.73
CA ARG A 267 -33.53 21.13 17.31
C ARG A 267 -32.44 21.52 18.32
N ASP A 268 -32.68 21.37 19.62
CA ASP A 268 -31.65 21.65 20.63
C ASP A 268 -30.43 20.73 20.47
N TYR A 269 -30.64 19.43 20.26
CA TYR A 269 -29.54 18.49 20.02
C TYR A 269 -28.79 18.81 18.73
N LEU A 270 -29.52 19.07 17.64
CA LEU A 270 -28.91 19.44 16.36
C LEU A 270 -28.09 20.73 16.49
N ASN A 271 -28.61 21.75 17.17
CA ASN A 271 -27.90 23.01 17.39
C ASN A 271 -26.62 22.83 18.21
N ILE A 272 -26.64 22.02 19.27
CA ILE A 272 -25.46 21.70 20.07
C ILE A 272 -24.43 20.94 19.22
N ALA A 273 -24.87 19.95 18.45
CA ALA A 273 -23.98 19.17 17.59
C ALA A 273 -23.33 20.03 16.50
N LEU A 274 -24.10 20.91 15.85
CA LEU A 274 -23.60 21.84 14.84
C LEU A 274 -22.67 22.90 15.45
N ALA A 275 -22.98 23.42 16.64
CA ALA A 275 -22.10 24.34 17.35
C ALA A 275 -20.74 23.70 17.67
N MET A 276 -20.75 22.46 18.20
CA MET A 276 -19.52 21.72 18.42
C MET A 276 -18.77 21.44 17.11
N GLY A 277 -19.48 21.06 16.04
CA GLY A 277 -18.89 20.86 14.72
C GLY A 277 -18.22 22.12 14.17
N ASN A 278 -18.85 23.28 14.30
CA ASN A 278 -18.27 24.56 13.89
C ASN A 278 -17.02 24.93 14.70
N LEU A 279 -17.07 24.70 16.02
CA LEU A 279 -15.91 24.87 16.88
C LEU A 279 -14.78 23.95 16.45
N LEU A 280 -15.06 22.67 16.13
CA LEU A 280 -14.09 21.68 15.67
C LEU A 280 -13.52 21.96 14.27
N GLY A 281 -14.33 22.49 13.37
CA GLY A 281 -14.07 22.57 11.92
C GLY A 281 -13.63 23.93 11.36
N SER A 282 -13.09 24.84 12.17
CA SER A 282 -12.44 26.07 11.65
C SER A 282 -11.23 25.80 10.73
N HIS A 283 -10.81 24.54 10.60
CA HIS A 283 -9.98 24.03 9.51
C HIS A 283 -10.64 22.76 8.91
N ASP A 284 -11.28 22.92 7.75
CA ASP A 284 -11.91 21.89 6.90
C ASP A 284 -13.05 21.05 7.52
N ALA A 285 -14.26 21.26 6.99
CA ALA A 285 -15.44 20.43 7.26
C ALA A 285 -15.20 18.95 6.89
N PRO A 286 -15.77 17.98 7.63
CA PRO A 286 -15.68 16.58 7.28
C PRO A 286 -16.33 16.37 5.92
N LYS A 287 -15.54 15.85 4.97
CA LYS A 287 -16.06 15.44 3.67
C LYS A 287 -17.11 14.36 3.91
N THR A 288 -18.32 14.61 3.41
CA THR A 288 -19.37 13.61 3.28
C THR A 288 -18.77 12.33 2.71
N PRO A 289 -19.13 11.14 3.25
CA PRO A 289 -18.78 9.89 2.59
C PRO A 289 -19.42 9.93 1.20
N THR A 290 -18.59 9.89 0.17
CA THR A 290 -19.03 9.63 -1.19
C THR A 290 -19.85 8.35 -1.15
N GLN A 291 -21.15 8.47 -1.45
CA GLN A 291 -22.00 7.33 -1.73
C GLN A 291 -21.43 6.67 -2.99
N ASN A 292 -20.88 5.48 -2.82
CA ASN A 292 -20.71 4.50 -3.90
C ASN A 292 -21.97 3.65 -3.95
#